data_AF-A0A956MEQ1-F1
#
_entry.id   AF-A0A956MEQ1-F1
#
_cell.length_a   1.000
_cell.length_b   1.000
_cell.length_c   1.000
_cell.angle_alpha   90.00
_cell.angle_beta   90.00
_cell.angle_gamma   90.00
#
_symmetry.space_group_name_H-M   'P 1'
#
loop_
_entity.id
_entity.type
_entity.pdbx_description
1 polymer ?
#
loop_
_entity_poly.entity_id
_entity_poly.type
_entity_poly.pdbx_seq_one_letter_code
_entity_poly.pdbx_strand_id
1 'polypeptide(L)'
;GYFAAKRRLFAEGGPDRAVIGVDEAEGRFLANQMAQGPADDRVIRISSGQKLDGEGWSVFARKGFLAEWRKGRQVASIDLRAMAGLPGAHNHQNACAAYAATRTLGLAPKLIEGALGSFEGLPHRSQLVGERAGVRFVNDSKATNVDSAAKALQAFPRIRWIAGGLGKQGGIAGLVPYLGAVAKAYLIGHSARDFALALGAVPHEICGTMDKAVARAAAEAEPGEVVLLAPAAASFDQYPDFEKRGEDFIARVRALLG
;
A
#
# COMPACT_ATOMS: atom_id res chain seq x y z
N GLY A 1 14.30 -19.37 1.39
CA GLY A 1 13.14 -18.64 1.96
C GLY A 1 13.04 -17.23 1.39
N TYR A 2 11.88 -16.59 1.51
CA TYR A 2 11.59 -15.26 0.94
C TYR A 2 12.58 -14.16 1.35
N PHE A 3 12.91 -14.08 2.65
CA PHE A 3 13.90 -13.13 3.17
C PHE A 3 15.29 -13.32 2.52
N ALA A 4 15.78 -14.57 2.47
CA ALA A 4 17.08 -14.87 1.88
C ALA A 4 17.16 -14.46 0.40
N ALA A 5 16.08 -14.61 -0.36
CA ALA A 5 16.03 -14.18 -1.76
C ALA A 5 16.14 -12.65 -1.91
N LYS A 6 15.41 -11.89 -1.09
CA LYS A 6 15.50 -10.41 -1.10
C LYS A 6 16.83 -9.88 -0.59
N ARG A 7 17.44 -10.57 0.39
CA ARG A 7 18.76 -10.23 0.95
C ARG A 7 19.85 -10.19 -0.13
N ARG A 8 19.75 -11.02 -1.17
CA ARG A 8 20.75 -11.08 -2.24
C ARG A 8 20.97 -9.76 -2.94
N LEU A 9 19.92 -8.94 -3.10
CA LEU A 9 20.03 -7.58 -3.67
C LEU A 9 21.09 -6.74 -2.97
N PHE A 10 21.23 -6.94 -1.65
CA PHE A 10 22.14 -6.18 -0.81
C PHE A 10 23.51 -6.86 -0.64
N ALA A 11 23.51 -8.17 -0.38
CA ALA A 11 24.73 -8.89 -0.06
C ALA A 11 25.53 -9.30 -1.31
N GLU A 12 24.83 -9.74 -2.37
CA GLU A 12 25.45 -10.21 -3.62
C GLU A 12 25.51 -9.11 -4.68
N GLY A 13 24.52 -8.20 -4.68
CA GLY A 13 24.49 -7.06 -5.61
C GLY A 13 25.56 -5.99 -5.36
N GLY A 14 26.19 -6.00 -4.18
CA GLY A 14 27.28 -5.09 -3.81
C GLY A 14 26.97 -3.59 -4.03
N PRO A 15 25.82 -3.06 -3.59
CA PRO A 15 25.46 -1.68 -3.88
C PRO A 15 26.33 -0.68 -3.10
N ASP A 16 26.64 0.47 -3.72
CA ASP A 16 27.35 1.57 -3.06
C ASP A 16 26.60 2.10 -1.83
N ARG A 17 25.26 2.03 -1.87
CA ARG A 17 24.34 2.47 -0.82
C ARG A 17 23.21 1.47 -0.65
N ALA A 18 22.86 1.18 0.59
CA ALA A 18 21.75 0.31 0.97
C ALA A 18 20.75 1.09 1.83
N VAL A 19 19.53 1.28 1.33
CA VAL A 19 18.41 1.84 2.09
C VAL A 19 17.63 0.68 2.71
N ILE A 20 17.57 0.62 4.03
CA ILE A 20 17.02 -0.54 4.76
C ILE A 20 16.03 -0.08 5.82
N GLY A 21 14.79 -0.57 5.74
CA GLY A 21 13.79 -0.41 6.80
C GLY A 21 14.17 -1.19 8.04
N VAL A 22 14.07 -0.58 9.22
CA VAL A 22 14.47 -1.19 10.51
C VAL A 22 13.33 -1.29 11.53
N ASP A 23 12.09 -1.08 11.09
CA ASP A 23 10.91 -1.25 11.94
C ASP A 23 10.68 -2.73 12.29
N GLU A 24 11.04 -3.65 11.39
CA GLU A 24 10.98 -5.11 11.57
C GLU A 24 12.33 -5.76 11.92
N ALA A 25 12.28 -6.97 12.48
CA ALA A 25 13.47 -7.69 12.97
C ALA A 25 14.42 -8.08 11.83
N GLU A 26 13.88 -8.49 10.69
CA GLU A 26 14.59 -8.87 9.48
C GLU A 26 15.40 -7.70 8.93
N GLY A 27 14.80 -6.52 8.93
CA GLY A 27 15.42 -5.27 8.50
C GLY A 27 16.57 -4.85 9.41
N ARG A 28 16.36 -4.91 10.73
CA ARG A 28 17.44 -4.68 11.73
C ARG A 28 18.58 -5.66 11.57
N PHE A 29 18.28 -6.94 11.42
CA PHE A 29 19.27 -7.99 11.20
C PHE A 29 20.11 -7.69 9.96
N LEU A 30 19.48 -7.36 8.83
CA LEU A 30 20.16 -7.05 7.59
C LEU A 30 21.04 -5.79 7.71
N ALA A 31 20.52 -4.71 8.28
CA ALA A 31 21.27 -3.47 8.46
C ALA A 31 22.50 -3.68 9.36
N ASN A 32 22.39 -4.47 10.42
CA ASN A 32 23.50 -4.78 11.31
C ASN A 32 24.54 -5.70 10.67
N GLN A 33 24.12 -6.63 9.81
CA GLN A 33 25.04 -7.49 9.06
C GLN A 33 25.85 -6.71 8.01
N MET A 34 25.25 -5.69 7.39
CA MET A 34 25.90 -4.92 6.32
C MET A 34 26.82 -3.81 6.83
N ALA A 35 26.46 -3.16 7.94
CA ALA A 35 27.22 -2.04 8.46
C ALA A 35 28.59 -2.50 8.99
N GLN A 36 29.66 -1.82 8.61
CA GLN A 36 31.01 -2.09 9.12
C GLN A 36 31.33 -1.28 10.39
N GLY A 37 30.42 -0.41 10.81
CA GLY A 37 30.53 0.39 12.04
C GLY A 37 29.33 1.32 12.25
N PRO A 38 29.25 2.00 13.41
CA PRO A 38 28.14 2.90 13.74
C PRO A 38 27.96 4.08 12.77
N ALA A 39 29.07 4.56 12.19
CA ALA A 39 29.11 5.69 11.26
C ALA A 39 29.19 5.28 9.78
N ASP A 40 28.90 4.00 9.45
CA ASP A 40 28.93 3.52 8.06
C ASP A 40 27.78 4.14 7.24
N ASP A 41 28.09 5.22 6.55
CA ASP A 41 27.14 5.97 5.73
C ASP A 41 26.60 5.14 4.53
N ARG A 42 27.19 3.99 4.18
CA ARG A 42 26.66 3.14 3.09
C ARG A 42 25.33 2.50 3.45
N VAL A 43 25.07 2.27 4.73
CA VAL A 43 23.81 1.70 5.22
C VAL A 43 22.92 2.80 5.77
N ILE A 44 21.91 3.18 5.00
CA ILE A 44 20.93 4.20 5.38
C ILE A 44 19.74 3.52 6.02
N ARG A 45 19.58 3.71 7.33
CA ARG A 45 18.48 3.11 8.10
C ARG A 45 17.23 3.99 8.00
N ILE A 46 16.09 3.38 7.70
CA ILE A 46 14.80 4.07 7.67
C ILE A 46 13.78 3.49 8.63
N SER A 47 12.94 4.36 9.19
CA SER A 47 11.87 3.97 10.12
C SER A 47 10.66 4.88 9.99
N SER A 48 9.47 4.36 10.23
CA SER A 48 8.30 5.16 10.55
C SER A 48 7.79 4.80 11.94
N GLY A 49 8.03 5.68 12.90
CA GLY A 49 7.56 5.57 14.28
C GLY A 49 8.68 5.62 15.32
N GLN A 50 9.92 5.31 14.94
CA GLN A 50 11.08 5.36 15.83
C GLN A 50 12.02 6.51 15.45
N LYS A 51 12.65 7.12 16.46
CA LYS A 51 13.71 8.11 16.25
C LYS A 51 15.01 7.35 16.01
N LEU A 52 15.76 7.72 14.97
CA LEU A 52 17.06 7.13 14.65
C LEU A 52 18.13 8.25 14.67
N ASP A 53 18.68 8.54 15.84
CA ASP A 53 19.61 9.66 16.10
C ASP A 53 21.08 9.23 16.30
N GLY A 54 21.45 8.06 15.78
CA GLY A 54 22.82 7.57 15.79
C GLY A 54 23.79 8.36 14.89
N GLU A 55 25.06 7.94 14.91
CA GLU A 55 26.13 8.60 14.15
C GLU A 55 26.09 8.34 12.65
N GLY A 56 25.49 7.24 12.21
CA GLY A 56 25.34 6.89 10.80
C GLY A 56 24.31 7.75 10.05
N TRP A 57 24.03 7.37 8.80
CA TRP A 57 22.99 8.01 8.02
C TRP A 57 21.64 7.34 8.27
N SER A 58 20.64 8.12 8.68
CA SER A 58 19.28 7.64 8.91
C SER A 58 18.25 8.64 8.40
N VAL A 59 17.09 8.11 8.02
CA VAL A 59 15.92 8.89 7.61
C VAL A 59 14.69 8.29 8.28
N PHE A 60 14.01 9.03 9.14
CA PHE A 60 12.86 8.50 9.87
C PHE A 60 11.69 9.47 9.91
N ALA A 61 10.49 8.91 10.01
CA ALA A 61 9.26 9.68 10.20
C ALA A 61 8.70 9.50 11.61
N ARG A 62 8.42 10.61 12.30
CA ARG A 62 7.80 10.59 13.64
C ARG A 62 6.83 11.75 13.79
N LYS A 63 5.63 11.46 14.29
CA LYS A 63 4.54 12.45 14.46
C LYS A 63 4.24 13.27 13.18
N GLY A 64 4.38 12.63 12.02
CA GLY A 64 4.15 13.27 10.72
C GLY A 64 5.31 14.08 10.15
N PHE A 65 6.47 14.12 10.82
CA PHE A 65 7.67 14.77 10.29
C PHE A 65 8.69 13.73 9.85
N LEU A 66 9.18 13.86 8.62
CA LEU A 66 10.36 13.17 8.13
C LEU A 66 11.60 13.95 8.57
N ALA A 67 12.63 13.25 9.05
CA ALA A 67 13.90 13.83 9.45
C ALA A 67 15.07 13.04 8.86
N GLU A 68 16.03 13.75 8.27
CA GLU A 68 17.33 13.20 7.88
C GLU A 68 18.32 13.46 9.02
N TRP A 69 18.97 12.41 9.49
CA TRP A 69 20.06 12.47 10.46
C TRP A 69 21.33 11.89 9.84
N ARG A 70 22.46 12.57 10.05
CA ARG A 70 23.76 12.13 9.54
C ARG A 70 24.87 12.68 10.40
N LYS A 71 25.82 11.84 10.82
CA LYS A 71 26.92 12.24 11.71
C LYS A 71 26.41 12.87 13.01
N GLY A 72 25.38 12.25 13.61
CA GLY A 72 24.81 12.66 14.89
C GLY A 72 24.04 13.98 14.90
N ARG A 73 23.76 14.56 13.73
CA ARG A 73 22.99 15.81 13.61
C ARG A 73 21.83 15.68 12.64
N GLN A 74 20.78 16.46 12.91
CA GLN A 74 19.67 16.61 11.98
C GLN A 74 20.09 17.50 10.80
N VAL A 75 19.96 16.98 9.58
CA VAL A 75 20.32 17.67 8.33
C VAL A 75 19.10 18.34 7.70
N ALA A 76 17.93 17.70 7.79
CA ALA A 76 16.69 18.20 7.21
C ALA A 76 15.48 17.73 8.03
N SER A 77 14.38 18.48 7.92
CA SER A 77 13.06 18.06 8.39
C SER A 77 12.00 18.51 7.41
N ILE A 78 11.05 17.62 7.10
CA ILE A 78 9.95 17.86 6.17
C ILE A 78 8.65 17.49 6.88
N ASP A 79 7.65 18.37 6.80
CA ASP A 79 6.32 18.10 7.32
C ASP A 79 5.50 17.31 6.29
N LEU A 80 5.22 16.03 6.59
CA LEU A 80 4.44 15.16 5.72
C LEU A 80 2.93 15.30 5.94
N ARG A 81 2.48 15.96 7.01
CA ARG A 81 1.06 16.00 7.40
C ARG A 81 0.17 16.70 6.38
N ALA A 82 0.74 17.67 5.66
CA ALA A 82 0.04 18.41 4.61
C ALA A 82 0.09 17.70 3.24
N MET A 83 0.82 16.59 3.10
CA MET A 83 1.04 15.92 1.82
C MET A 83 -0.07 14.90 1.55
N ALA A 84 -1.02 15.28 0.70
CA ALA A 84 -2.24 14.51 0.43
C ALA A 84 -1.98 13.08 -0.09
N GLY A 85 -0.92 12.86 -0.89
CA GLY A 85 -0.58 11.54 -1.42
C GLY A 85 0.22 10.63 -0.47
N LEU A 86 0.54 11.08 0.74
CA LEU A 86 1.32 10.31 1.71
C LEU A 86 0.59 10.08 3.06
N PRO A 87 -0.68 9.67 3.08
CA PRO A 87 -1.40 9.50 4.34
C PRO A 87 -0.91 8.27 5.11
N GLY A 88 -0.64 8.46 6.41
CA GLY A 88 -0.41 7.38 7.36
C GLY A 88 1.02 6.84 7.43
N ALA A 89 1.30 6.05 8.47
CA ALA A 89 2.65 5.60 8.83
C ALA A 89 3.37 4.80 7.73
N HIS A 90 2.66 3.93 7.02
CA HIS A 90 3.26 3.14 5.94
C HIS A 90 3.73 4.02 4.77
N ASN A 91 2.98 5.06 4.41
CA ASN A 91 3.40 6.01 3.38
C ASN A 91 4.52 6.93 3.86
N HIS A 92 4.57 7.26 5.15
CA HIS A 92 5.71 7.95 5.71
C HIS A 92 6.99 7.11 5.65
N GLN A 93 6.91 5.79 5.85
CA GLN A 93 8.04 4.89 5.66
C GLN A 93 8.48 4.85 4.19
N ASN A 94 7.53 4.81 3.25
CA ASN A 94 7.80 4.91 1.82
C ASN A 94 8.48 6.25 1.47
N ALA A 95 8.02 7.36 2.06
CA ALA A 95 8.62 8.67 1.88
C ALA A 95 10.06 8.70 2.41
N CYS A 96 10.34 8.07 3.57
CA CYS A 96 11.70 7.92 4.08
C CYS A 96 12.59 7.12 3.12
N ALA A 97 12.07 6.03 2.53
CA ALA A 97 12.80 5.23 1.56
C ALA A 97 13.12 6.02 0.29
N ALA A 98 12.13 6.71 -0.28
CA ALA A 98 12.28 7.54 -1.48
C ALA A 98 13.22 8.73 -1.23
N TYR A 99 13.09 9.39 -0.08
CA TYR A 99 13.97 10.45 0.36
C TYR A 99 15.42 9.93 0.48
N ALA A 100 15.64 8.85 1.23
CA ALA A 100 16.98 8.26 1.37
C ALA A 100 17.62 7.91 0.01
N ALA A 101 16.86 7.24 -0.87
CA ALA A 101 17.34 6.86 -2.20
C ALA A 101 17.67 8.07 -3.08
N THR A 102 16.85 9.12 -3.08
CA THR A 102 17.13 10.34 -3.87
C THR A 102 18.27 11.18 -3.30
N ARG A 103 18.45 11.15 -1.98
CA ARG A 103 19.61 11.77 -1.33
C ARG A 103 20.93 11.09 -1.70
N THR A 104 20.95 9.79 -1.98
CA THR A 104 22.17 9.11 -2.46
C THR A 104 22.59 9.57 -3.84
N LEU A 105 21.65 10.06 -4.64
CA LEU A 105 21.85 10.65 -5.96
C LEU A 105 22.22 12.15 -5.89
N GLY A 106 22.35 12.72 -4.69
CA GLY A 106 22.77 14.11 -4.50
C GLY A 106 21.64 15.14 -4.55
N LEU A 107 20.36 14.74 -4.65
CA LEU A 107 19.25 15.69 -4.69
C LEU A 107 19.09 16.42 -3.35
N ALA A 108 18.91 17.75 -3.39
CA ALA A 108 18.79 18.56 -2.17
C ALA A 108 17.44 18.32 -1.45
N PRO A 109 17.39 18.43 -0.10
CA PRO A 109 16.17 18.22 0.68
C PRO A 109 14.95 19.02 0.19
N LYS A 110 15.15 20.31 -0.15
CA LYS A 110 14.08 21.19 -0.66
C LYS A 110 13.47 20.71 -1.98
N LEU A 111 14.28 20.14 -2.87
CA LEU A 111 13.77 19.60 -4.13
C LEU A 111 12.90 18.37 -3.89
N ILE A 112 13.36 17.49 -2.98
CA ILE A 112 12.62 16.28 -2.61
C ILE A 112 11.32 16.66 -1.88
N GLU A 113 11.34 17.65 -0.99
CA GLU A 113 10.15 18.19 -0.33
C GLU A 113 9.10 18.65 -1.33
N GLY A 114 9.48 19.43 -2.35
CA GLY A 114 8.57 19.84 -3.41
C GLY A 114 7.96 18.66 -4.16
N ALA A 115 8.77 17.65 -4.50
CA ALA A 115 8.31 16.45 -5.20
C ALA A 115 7.38 15.58 -4.35
N LEU A 116 7.66 15.45 -3.04
CA LEU A 116 6.76 14.77 -2.09
C LEU A 116 5.43 15.53 -1.95
N GLY A 117 5.48 16.87 -1.95
CA GLY A 117 4.29 17.72 -1.91
C GLY A 117 3.40 17.62 -3.15
N SER A 118 3.99 17.45 -4.34
CA SER A 118 3.25 17.26 -5.59
C SER A 118 2.78 15.83 -5.84
N PHE A 119 3.13 14.88 -4.97
CA PHE A 119 2.77 13.48 -5.16
C PHE A 119 1.30 13.25 -4.78
N GLU A 120 0.48 12.85 -5.74
CA GLU A 120 -0.96 12.61 -5.56
C GLU A 120 -1.31 11.18 -5.13
N GLY A 121 -0.29 10.34 -4.90
CA GLY A 121 -0.45 8.90 -4.71
C GLY A 121 -0.16 8.12 -5.99
N LEU A 122 -0.34 6.79 -5.91
CA LEU A 122 -0.20 5.94 -7.09
C LEU A 122 -1.59 5.57 -7.62
N PRO A 123 -1.79 5.55 -8.95
CA PRO A 123 -2.96 4.90 -9.53
C PRO A 123 -3.15 3.50 -8.95
N HIS A 124 -4.41 3.14 -8.71
CA HIS A 124 -4.79 1.82 -8.19
C HIS A 124 -4.27 1.50 -6.77
N ARG A 125 -3.86 2.51 -5.99
CA ARG A 125 -3.59 2.41 -4.54
C ARG A 125 -4.54 3.31 -3.76
N SER A 126 -5.62 2.75 -3.24
CA SER A 126 -6.69 3.48 -2.53
C SER A 126 -7.13 4.77 -3.26
N GLN A 127 -7.16 4.73 -4.59
CA GLN A 127 -7.43 5.88 -5.45
C GLN A 127 -8.93 6.20 -5.44
N LEU A 128 -9.31 7.39 -5.00
CA LEU A 128 -10.69 7.88 -5.15
C LEU A 128 -10.97 8.14 -6.63
N VAL A 129 -11.93 7.41 -7.19
CA VAL A 129 -12.34 7.53 -8.60
C VAL A 129 -13.44 8.58 -8.77
N GLY A 130 -14.31 8.70 -7.77
CA GLY A 130 -15.39 9.69 -7.74
C GLY A 130 -16.40 9.39 -6.64
N GLU A 131 -17.46 10.19 -6.61
CA GLU A 131 -18.54 10.09 -5.62
C GLU A 131 -19.89 10.30 -6.31
N ARG A 132 -20.91 9.52 -5.91
CA ARG A 132 -22.30 9.67 -6.38
C ARG A 132 -23.26 9.46 -5.21
N ALA A 133 -24.16 10.41 -4.99
CA ALA A 133 -25.19 10.33 -3.94
C ALA A 133 -24.62 9.97 -2.54
N GLY A 134 -23.45 10.53 -2.19
CA GLY A 134 -22.77 10.27 -0.91
C GLY A 134 -22.02 8.93 -0.83
N VAL A 135 -21.92 8.19 -1.94
CA VAL A 135 -21.16 6.93 -2.04
C VAL A 135 -19.84 7.19 -2.76
N ARG A 136 -18.73 6.85 -2.12
CA ARG A 136 -17.38 6.99 -2.70
C ARG A 136 -16.95 5.71 -3.41
N PHE A 137 -16.28 5.85 -4.53
CA PHE A 137 -15.74 4.72 -5.31
C PHE A 137 -14.22 4.73 -5.25
N VAL A 138 -13.62 3.69 -4.68
CA VAL A 138 -12.18 3.62 -4.41
C VAL A 138 -11.56 2.42 -5.13
N ASN A 139 -10.53 2.71 -5.91
CA ASN A 139 -9.75 1.72 -6.65
C ASN A 139 -8.45 1.37 -5.90
N ASP A 140 -8.38 0.15 -5.39
CA ASP A 140 -7.17 -0.44 -4.82
C ASP A 140 -6.83 -1.77 -5.52
N SER A 141 -6.91 -1.82 -6.86
CA SER A 141 -6.62 -3.02 -7.66
C SER A 141 -5.22 -3.62 -7.40
N LYS A 142 -4.28 -2.82 -6.90
CA LYS A 142 -2.93 -3.27 -6.51
C LYS A 142 -2.92 -4.14 -5.24
N ALA A 143 -4.02 -4.21 -4.48
CA ALA A 143 -4.20 -5.12 -3.35
C ALA A 143 -4.34 -6.59 -3.81
N THR A 144 -3.27 -7.13 -4.39
CA THR A 144 -3.17 -8.47 -4.99
C THR A 144 -2.85 -9.58 -3.98
N ASN A 145 -2.87 -9.26 -2.69
CA ASN A 145 -2.61 -10.18 -1.58
C ASN A 145 -3.40 -9.79 -0.33
N VAL A 146 -3.53 -10.74 0.59
CA VAL A 146 -4.27 -10.63 1.85
C VAL A 146 -3.81 -9.44 2.68
N ASP A 147 -2.51 -9.22 2.89
CA ASP A 147 -2.02 -8.13 3.74
C ASP A 147 -2.37 -6.74 3.17
N SER A 148 -2.34 -6.60 1.85
CA SER A 148 -2.69 -5.35 1.18
C SER A 148 -4.21 -5.10 1.25
N ALA A 149 -5.01 -6.14 1.00
CA ALA A 149 -6.46 -6.05 1.12
C ALA A 149 -6.90 -5.77 2.57
N ALA A 150 -6.25 -6.36 3.57
CA ALA A 150 -6.53 -6.11 4.98
C ALA A 150 -6.36 -4.62 5.33
N LYS A 151 -5.32 -3.97 4.81
CA LYS A 151 -5.09 -2.53 4.99
C LYS A 151 -6.18 -1.70 4.33
N ALA A 152 -6.62 -2.09 3.13
CA ALA A 152 -7.69 -1.41 2.40
C ALA A 152 -9.04 -1.49 3.14
N LEU A 153 -9.38 -2.67 3.67
CA LEU A 153 -10.62 -2.89 4.42
C LEU A 153 -10.70 -2.09 5.72
N GLN A 154 -9.55 -1.81 6.35
CA GLN A 154 -9.49 -1.01 7.57
C GLN A 154 -9.52 0.50 7.32
N ALA A 155 -9.39 0.95 6.07
CA ALA A 155 -9.30 2.36 5.74
C ALA A 155 -10.65 3.09 5.80
N PHE A 156 -11.77 2.36 5.78
CA PHE A 156 -13.11 2.93 5.71
C PHE A 156 -14.05 2.27 6.72
N PRO A 157 -15.01 3.03 7.28
CA PRO A 157 -15.88 2.52 8.35
C PRO A 157 -16.92 1.51 7.86
N ARG A 158 -17.33 1.59 6.58
CA ARG A 158 -18.35 0.71 5.98
C ARG A 158 -18.14 0.57 4.48
N ILE A 159 -18.07 -0.67 3.98
CA ILE A 159 -17.55 -0.99 2.66
C ILE A 159 -18.45 -1.99 1.92
N ARG A 160 -18.67 -1.71 0.63
CA ARG A 160 -19.12 -2.67 -0.39
C ARG A 160 -17.93 -3.15 -1.18
N TRP A 161 -17.53 -4.39 -0.89
CA TRP A 161 -16.21 -4.89 -1.24
C TRP A 161 -16.25 -5.69 -2.55
N ILE A 162 -15.52 -5.25 -3.57
CA ILE A 162 -15.29 -6.02 -4.78
C ILE A 162 -14.00 -6.82 -4.61
N ALA A 163 -14.13 -8.15 -4.65
CA ALA A 163 -13.06 -9.09 -4.35
C ALA A 163 -12.95 -10.19 -5.41
N GLY A 164 -11.76 -10.77 -5.57
CA GLY A 164 -11.56 -11.94 -6.43
C GLY A 164 -10.59 -11.74 -7.58
N GLY A 165 -10.46 -12.78 -8.39
CA GLY A 165 -9.36 -12.99 -9.33
C GLY A 165 -8.73 -14.38 -9.14
N LEU A 166 -7.44 -14.49 -9.43
CA LEU A 166 -6.63 -15.68 -9.17
C LEU A 166 -6.08 -15.68 -7.73
N GLY A 167 -6.74 -16.42 -6.84
CA GLY A 167 -6.36 -16.54 -5.43
C GLY A 167 -5.03 -17.26 -5.22
N LYS A 168 -4.34 -16.92 -4.12
CA LYS A 168 -3.13 -17.63 -3.67
C LYS A 168 -3.50 -18.75 -2.68
N GLN A 169 -2.55 -19.62 -2.37
CA GLN A 169 -2.71 -20.61 -1.30
C GLN A 169 -3.16 -19.93 0.01
N GLY A 170 -4.20 -20.47 0.64
CA GLY A 170 -4.84 -19.89 1.84
C GLY A 170 -5.97 -18.90 1.56
N GLY A 171 -6.21 -18.52 0.30
CA GLY A 171 -7.35 -17.69 -0.10
C GLY A 171 -7.42 -16.36 0.67
N ILE A 172 -8.58 -16.10 1.28
CA ILE A 172 -8.85 -14.89 2.07
C ILE A 172 -9.00 -15.17 3.57
N ALA A 173 -8.56 -16.33 4.07
CA ALA A 173 -8.73 -16.69 5.48
C ALA A 173 -8.12 -15.65 6.44
N GLY A 174 -6.98 -15.05 6.07
CA GLY A 174 -6.35 -13.98 6.85
C GLY A 174 -7.10 -12.65 6.87
N LEU A 175 -8.17 -12.49 6.05
CA LEU A 175 -9.02 -11.31 6.04
C LEU A 175 -10.16 -11.37 7.05
N VAL A 176 -10.51 -12.56 7.56
CA VAL A 176 -11.66 -12.77 8.46
C VAL A 176 -11.72 -11.75 9.62
N PRO A 177 -10.61 -11.42 10.32
CA PRO A 177 -10.64 -10.43 11.40
C PRO A 177 -11.02 -9.01 10.96
N TYR A 178 -10.92 -8.69 9.67
CA TYR A 178 -11.10 -7.35 9.10
C TYR A 178 -12.42 -7.20 8.33
N LEU A 179 -13.28 -8.22 8.33
CA LEU A 179 -14.56 -8.20 7.60
C LEU A 179 -15.66 -7.40 8.31
N GLY A 180 -15.43 -6.91 9.54
CA GLY A 180 -16.45 -6.19 10.32
C GLY A 180 -17.00 -4.91 9.67
N ALA A 181 -16.20 -4.28 8.80
CA ALA A 181 -16.62 -3.11 8.02
C ALA A 181 -17.31 -3.47 6.69
N VAL A 182 -17.31 -4.75 6.27
CA VAL A 182 -17.85 -5.18 4.98
C VAL A 182 -19.36 -5.37 5.10
N ALA A 183 -20.12 -4.47 4.46
CA ALA A 183 -21.57 -4.57 4.36
C ALA A 183 -22.00 -5.71 3.43
N LYS A 184 -21.32 -5.84 2.28
CA LYS A 184 -21.50 -6.94 1.33
C LYS A 184 -20.28 -7.09 0.42
N ALA A 185 -19.94 -8.31 0.05
CA ALA A 185 -18.89 -8.64 -0.91
C ALA A 185 -19.46 -9.00 -2.31
N TYR A 186 -18.79 -8.56 -3.36
CA TYR A 186 -19.13 -8.80 -4.76
C TYR A 186 -17.94 -9.50 -5.43
N LEU A 187 -18.11 -10.80 -5.68
CA LEU A 187 -17.03 -11.71 -6.00
C LEU A 187 -16.89 -11.88 -7.52
N ILE A 188 -15.68 -11.70 -8.03
CA ILE A 188 -15.34 -11.80 -9.45
C ILE A 188 -14.22 -12.83 -9.67
N GLY A 189 -14.08 -13.26 -10.93
CA GLY A 189 -12.95 -14.08 -11.35
C GLY A 189 -12.98 -15.53 -10.85
N HIS A 190 -11.85 -16.19 -11.04
CA HIS A 190 -11.68 -17.64 -10.87
C HIS A 190 -11.97 -18.11 -9.43
N SER A 191 -11.41 -17.42 -8.43
CA SER A 191 -11.55 -17.81 -7.02
C SER A 191 -12.84 -17.31 -6.36
N ALA A 192 -13.82 -16.80 -7.11
CA ALA A 192 -15.05 -16.25 -6.54
C ALA A 192 -15.82 -17.25 -5.66
N ARG A 193 -15.89 -18.53 -6.06
CA ARG A 193 -16.56 -19.58 -5.28
C ARG A 193 -15.81 -19.91 -4.00
N ASP A 194 -14.49 -20.00 -4.06
CA ASP A 194 -13.66 -20.27 -2.88
C ASP A 194 -13.75 -19.12 -1.87
N PHE A 195 -13.78 -17.87 -2.37
CA PHE A 195 -13.94 -16.69 -1.52
C PHE A 195 -15.33 -16.65 -0.88
N ALA A 196 -16.38 -17.04 -1.61
CA ALA A 196 -17.73 -17.15 -1.06
C ALA A 196 -17.79 -18.12 0.13
N LEU A 197 -17.17 -19.29 -0.01
CA LEU A 197 -17.07 -20.27 1.07
C LEU A 197 -16.29 -19.73 2.28
N ALA A 198 -15.19 -19.02 2.04
CA ALA A 198 -14.37 -18.43 3.11
C ALA A 198 -15.04 -17.25 3.82
N LEU A 199 -15.93 -16.51 3.14
CA LEU A 199 -16.68 -15.39 3.71
C LEU A 199 -17.76 -15.82 4.72
N GLY A 200 -18.23 -17.07 4.64
CA GLY A 200 -19.22 -17.61 5.55
C GLY A 200 -20.50 -16.76 5.62
N ALA A 201 -20.78 -16.19 6.79
CA ALA A 201 -22.00 -15.41 7.05
C ALA A 201 -21.96 -13.98 6.51
N VAL A 202 -20.79 -13.48 6.04
CA VAL A 202 -20.72 -12.15 5.44
C VAL A 202 -21.56 -12.13 4.16
N PRO A 203 -22.50 -11.19 4.00
CA PRO A 203 -23.31 -11.09 2.79
C PRO A 203 -22.41 -11.02 1.56
N HIS A 204 -22.68 -11.87 0.56
CA HIS A 204 -21.87 -11.89 -0.64
C HIS A 204 -22.68 -12.29 -1.87
N GLU A 205 -22.18 -11.93 -3.04
CA GLU A 205 -22.77 -12.25 -4.34
C GLU A 205 -21.65 -12.60 -5.33
N ILE A 206 -21.79 -13.71 -6.05
CA ILE A 206 -20.86 -14.07 -7.14
C ILE A 206 -21.31 -13.37 -8.42
N CYS A 207 -20.68 -12.23 -8.71
CA CYS A 207 -20.96 -11.42 -9.90
C CYS A 207 -20.20 -11.95 -11.13
N GLY A 208 -19.04 -12.57 -10.93
CA GLY A 208 -18.20 -13.13 -11.99
C GLY A 208 -17.36 -12.09 -12.73
N THR A 209 -17.92 -10.93 -13.08
CA THR A 209 -17.25 -9.88 -13.87
C THR A 209 -17.33 -8.51 -13.19
N MET A 210 -16.38 -7.62 -13.53
CA MET A 210 -16.26 -6.28 -12.92
C MET A 210 -17.46 -5.39 -13.19
N ASP A 211 -18.01 -5.40 -14.41
CA ASP A 211 -19.20 -4.63 -14.79
C ASP A 211 -20.40 -4.97 -13.90
N LYS A 212 -20.66 -6.26 -13.68
CA LYS A 212 -21.72 -6.73 -12.80
C LYS A 212 -21.46 -6.36 -11.35
N ALA A 213 -20.23 -6.57 -10.86
CA ALA A 213 -19.88 -6.25 -9.48
C ALA A 213 -20.05 -4.76 -9.18
N VAL A 214 -19.57 -3.88 -10.06
CA VAL A 214 -19.71 -2.42 -9.92
C VAL A 214 -21.17 -2.01 -9.99
N ALA A 215 -21.95 -2.53 -10.93
CA ALA A 215 -23.37 -2.22 -11.06
C ALA A 215 -24.18 -2.65 -9.82
N ARG A 216 -23.95 -3.86 -9.31
CA ARG A 216 -24.62 -4.39 -8.10
C ARG A 216 -24.21 -3.62 -6.85
N ALA A 217 -22.92 -3.36 -6.68
CA ALA A 217 -22.41 -2.59 -5.55
C ALA A 217 -22.97 -1.18 -5.52
N ALA A 218 -23.00 -0.49 -6.67
CA ALA A 218 -23.53 0.86 -6.78
C ALA A 218 -25.05 0.92 -6.55
N ALA A 219 -25.81 -0.05 -7.05
CA ALA A 219 -27.28 -0.08 -6.90
C ALA A 219 -27.73 -0.31 -5.45
N GLU A 220 -26.94 -1.03 -4.66
CA GLU A 220 -27.27 -1.34 -3.28
C GLU A 220 -26.62 -0.37 -2.27
N ALA A 221 -25.65 0.45 -2.70
CA ALA A 221 -24.90 1.36 -1.83
C ALA A 221 -25.75 2.46 -1.21
N GLU A 222 -25.51 2.70 0.08
CA GLU A 222 -26.16 3.76 0.85
C GLU A 222 -25.21 4.95 1.07
N PRO A 223 -25.73 6.19 1.20
CA PRO A 223 -24.91 7.35 1.49
C PRO A 223 -24.00 7.14 2.72
N GLY A 224 -22.72 7.49 2.59
CA GLY A 224 -21.68 7.28 3.60
C GLY A 224 -20.90 5.96 3.42
N GLU A 225 -21.38 5.02 2.61
CA GLU A 225 -20.64 3.80 2.26
C GLU A 225 -19.57 4.04 1.19
N VAL A 226 -18.64 3.08 1.09
CA VAL A 226 -17.57 3.07 0.08
C VAL A 226 -17.67 1.81 -0.77
N VAL A 227 -17.76 1.96 -2.10
CA VAL A 227 -17.54 0.86 -3.04
C VAL A 227 -16.04 0.72 -3.28
N LEU A 228 -15.45 -0.36 -2.78
CA LEU A 228 -14.00 -0.57 -2.77
C LEU A 228 -13.62 -1.77 -3.64
N LEU A 229 -12.78 -1.55 -4.65
CA LEU A 229 -12.05 -2.62 -5.31
C LEU A 229 -10.77 -2.92 -4.52
N ALA A 230 -10.73 -4.02 -3.77
CA ALA A 230 -9.54 -4.51 -3.07
C ALA A 230 -9.45 -6.04 -3.21
N PRO A 231 -8.96 -6.55 -4.36
CA PRO A 231 -9.29 -7.88 -4.85
C PRO A 231 -8.75 -9.05 -4.02
N ALA A 232 -7.73 -8.84 -3.18
CA ALA A 232 -7.00 -9.85 -2.41
C ALA A 232 -6.34 -10.97 -3.26
N ALA A 233 -6.41 -10.85 -4.59
CA ALA A 233 -6.01 -11.86 -5.56
C ALA A 233 -5.29 -11.23 -6.76
N ALA A 234 -4.48 -12.04 -7.44
CA ALA A 234 -3.87 -11.65 -8.71
C ALA A 234 -4.96 -11.49 -9.78
N SER A 235 -4.69 -10.70 -10.83
CA SER A 235 -5.67 -10.37 -11.87
C SER A 235 -5.63 -11.27 -13.10
N PHE A 236 -4.64 -12.17 -13.17
CA PHE A 236 -4.26 -12.94 -14.36
C PHE A 236 -5.30 -13.92 -14.90
N ASP A 237 -6.41 -14.11 -14.19
CA ASP A 237 -7.54 -14.91 -14.66
C ASP A 237 -8.45 -14.16 -15.64
N GLN A 238 -8.57 -12.84 -15.49
CA GLN A 238 -9.46 -12.00 -16.31
C GLN A 238 -8.75 -10.84 -17.00
N TYR A 239 -7.55 -10.49 -16.55
CA TYR A 239 -6.80 -9.32 -17.01
C TYR A 239 -5.30 -9.62 -17.15
N PRO A 240 -4.57 -8.94 -18.03
CA PRO A 240 -3.13 -9.14 -18.20
C PRO A 240 -2.30 -8.65 -17.01
N ASP A 241 -2.79 -7.67 -16.25
CA ASP A 241 -2.10 -7.06 -15.10
C ASP A 241 -3.13 -6.40 -14.16
N PHE A 242 -2.67 -5.82 -13.03
CA PHE A 242 -3.59 -5.22 -12.06
C PHE A 242 -4.05 -3.83 -12.50
N GLU A 243 -3.25 -3.15 -13.33
CA GLU A 243 -3.54 -1.87 -13.94
C GLU A 243 -4.79 -1.98 -14.82
N LYS A 244 -4.87 -2.96 -15.74
CA LYS A 244 -6.04 -3.21 -16.59
C LYS A 244 -7.31 -3.54 -15.81
N ARG A 245 -7.19 -4.32 -14.73
CA ARG A 245 -8.33 -4.54 -13.81
C ARG A 245 -8.79 -3.24 -13.15
N GLY A 246 -7.83 -2.41 -12.73
CA GLY A 246 -8.10 -1.11 -12.12
C GLY A 246 -8.69 -0.10 -13.11
N GLU A 247 -8.22 -0.09 -14.36
CA GLU A 247 -8.76 0.72 -15.47
C GLU A 247 -10.21 0.32 -15.80
N ASP A 248 -10.51 -0.98 -15.85
CA ASP A 248 -11.90 -1.46 -16.07
C ASP A 248 -12.82 -0.97 -14.95
N PHE A 249 -12.43 -1.12 -13.68
CA PHE A 249 -13.20 -0.55 -12.57
C PHE A 249 -13.42 0.97 -12.71
N ILE A 250 -12.37 1.73 -13.02
CA ILE A 250 -12.47 3.18 -13.24
C ILE A 250 -13.45 3.49 -14.38
N ALA A 251 -13.39 2.75 -15.48
CA ALA A 251 -14.28 2.93 -16.62
C ALA A 251 -15.74 2.65 -16.25
N ARG A 252 -16.01 1.56 -15.50
CA ARG A 252 -17.37 1.24 -15.01
C ARG A 252 -17.90 2.29 -14.06
N VAL A 253 -17.07 2.77 -13.14
CA VAL A 253 -17.45 3.82 -12.19
C VAL A 253 -17.73 5.12 -12.95
N ARG A 254 -16.87 5.56 -13.86
CA ARG A 254 -17.10 6.78 -14.66
C ARG A 254 -18.39 6.70 -15.44
N ALA A 255 -18.67 5.56 -16.08
CA ALA A 255 -19.94 5.35 -16.78
C ALA A 255 -21.18 5.46 -15.85
N LEU A 256 -21.04 5.17 -14.55
CA LEU A 256 -22.10 5.38 -13.57
C LEU A 256 -22.20 6.84 -13.09
N LEU A 257 -21.13 7.64 -13.17
CA LEU A 257 -21.15 9.04 -12.72
C LEU A 257 -21.77 9.97 -13.76
N GLY A 258 -21.77 9.57 -15.04
CA GLY A 258 -22.13 10.42 -16.18
C GLY A 258 -20.91 11.13 -16.76
#